data_AF-A0A9E6BC52-F1
#
_entry.id   AF-A0A9E6BC52-F1
#
_cell.length_a   1.000
_cell.length_b   1.000
_cell.length_c   1.000
_cell.angle_alpha   90.00
_cell.angle_beta   90.00
_cell.angle_gamma   90.00
#
_symmetry.space_group_name_H-M   'P 1'
#
loop_
_entity.id
_entity.type
_entity.pdbx_description
1 polymer ?
#
loop_
_entity_poly.entity_id
_entity_poly.type
_entity_poly.pdbx_seq_one_letter_code
_entity_poly.pdbx_strand_id
1 'polypeptide(L)'
;PLLNLIITFFLFGILVAMVAGTGAAFEQEFGLPHSLGLAVMAGLAGLTVVAGLARVIDAISLVAPFLIIAVLGVSFYVFFSAPPGLSWSAPANAALPGWPLSALAYVSYNLTLALPILAPMGSLAAPPTLKKGAFLGALGLGLSALAILLVIISEAPAVTKAEIPMLAIAAKVSPAVRRLYAFILVAEVYTTAIGSLYGFVSRLASPRRHLFKALAVLVAAAAFLAGHLGFAKIVATVYPAMGIAGFLFLFLLIKKRDRRA
;
A
#
# COMPACT_ATOMS: atom_id res chain seq x y z
N PRO A 1 17.15 -12.31 -13.48
CA PRO A 1 17.05 -13.38 -12.44
C PRO A 1 16.99 -12.81 -11.01
N LEU A 2 18.04 -12.15 -10.53
CA LEU A 2 18.11 -11.62 -9.16
C LEU A 2 16.99 -10.62 -8.84
N LEU A 3 16.77 -9.62 -9.71
CA LEU A 3 15.70 -8.63 -9.51
C LEU A 3 14.31 -9.27 -9.44
N ASN A 4 14.04 -10.28 -10.26
CA ASN A 4 12.75 -10.98 -10.22
C ASN A 4 12.56 -11.72 -8.90
N LEU A 5 13.61 -12.38 -8.39
CA LEU A 5 13.57 -13.06 -7.10
C LEU A 5 13.32 -12.07 -5.95
N ILE A 6 14.03 -10.95 -5.95
CA ILE A 6 13.87 -9.86 -4.98
C ILE A 6 12.42 -9.35 -4.98
N ILE A 7 11.89 -9.00 -6.15
CA ILE A 7 10.52 -8.49 -6.26
C ILE A 7 9.50 -9.54 -5.81
N THR A 8 9.66 -10.80 -6.22
CA THR A 8 8.78 -11.90 -5.80
C THR A 8 8.79 -12.06 -4.27
N PHE A 9 9.97 -12.07 -3.64
CA PHE A 9 10.07 -12.16 -2.19
C PHE A 9 9.33 -11.01 -1.48
N PHE A 10 9.53 -9.77 -1.94
CA PHE A 10 8.88 -8.61 -1.34
C PHE A 10 7.38 -8.55 -1.60
N LEU A 11 6.90 -8.99 -2.77
CA LEU A 11 5.45 -9.08 -3.02
C LEU A 11 4.77 -10.04 -2.05
N PHE A 12 5.42 -11.16 -1.70
CA PHE A 12 4.92 -12.02 -0.64
C PHE A 12 5.00 -11.33 0.73
N GLY A 13 6.14 -10.72 1.07
CA GLY A 13 6.30 -10.00 2.33
C GLY A 13 5.24 -8.92 2.55
N ILE A 14 4.92 -8.14 1.52
CA ILE A 14 3.85 -7.12 1.57
C ILE A 14 2.47 -7.76 1.65
N LEU A 15 2.20 -8.84 0.92
CA LEU A 15 0.95 -9.59 1.10
C LEU A 15 0.77 -10.04 2.57
N VAL A 16 1.81 -10.61 3.18
CA VAL A 16 1.79 -11.02 4.58
C VAL A 16 1.57 -9.81 5.49
N ALA A 17 2.20 -8.67 5.20
CA ALA A 17 1.99 -7.42 5.94
C ALA A 17 0.54 -6.93 5.87
N MET A 18 -0.10 -6.99 4.69
CA MET A 18 -1.50 -6.57 4.52
C MET A 18 -2.47 -7.52 5.26
N VAL A 19 -2.21 -8.82 5.19
CA VAL A 19 -2.99 -9.84 5.93
C VAL A 19 -2.85 -9.61 7.44
N ALA A 20 -1.63 -9.48 7.96
CA ALA A 20 -1.36 -9.20 9.36
C ALA A 20 -1.96 -7.86 9.84
N GLY A 21 -1.84 -6.80 9.03
CA GLY A 21 -2.39 -5.48 9.33
C GLY A 21 -3.91 -5.50 9.43
N THR A 22 -4.58 -6.34 8.62
CA THR A 22 -6.04 -6.52 8.72
C THR A 22 -6.43 -7.28 9.97
N GLY A 23 -5.69 -8.33 10.33
CA GLY A 23 -5.88 -9.03 11.60
C GLY A 23 -5.80 -8.08 12.78
N ALA A 24 -4.77 -7.25 12.83
CA ALA A 24 -4.60 -6.23 13.87
C ALA A 24 -5.74 -5.19 13.87
N ALA A 25 -6.15 -4.69 12.70
CA ALA A 25 -7.26 -3.76 12.59
C ALA A 25 -8.59 -4.36 13.08
N PHE A 26 -8.86 -5.63 12.79
CA PHE A 26 -10.05 -6.35 13.27
C PHE A 26 -10.08 -6.43 14.80
N GLU A 27 -8.95 -6.73 15.42
CA GLU A 27 -8.84 -6.82 16.87
C GLU A 27 -8.93 -5.43 17.54
N GLN A 28 -8.18 -4.45 17.04
CA GLN A 28 -8.04 -3.13 17.65
C GLN A 28 -9.26 -2.21 17.41
N GLU A 29 -9.81 -2.18 16.19
CA GLU A 29 -10.88 -1.22 15.83
C GLU A 29 -12.28 -1.84 15.90
N PHE A 30 -12.40 -3.16 15.71
CA PHE A 30 -13.71 -3.84 15.66
C PHE A 30 -13.94 -4.82 16.82
N GLY A 31 -12.93 -5.09 17.65
CA GLY A 31 -13.02 -6.05 18.76
C GLY A 31 -13.26 -7.49 18.30
N LEU A 32 -12.92 -7.81 17.04
CA LEU A 32 -13.11 -9.13 16.45
C LEU A 32 -11.84 -9.98 16.58
N PRO A 33 -11.92 -11.33 16.53
CA PRO A 33 -10.75 -12.18 16.65
C PRO A 33 -9.70 -11.89 15.56
N HIS A 34 -8.43 -11.78 15.96
CA HIS A 34 -7.30 -11.53 15.04
C HIS A 34 -7.27 -12.51 13.86
N SER A 35 -7.44 -13.81 14.13
CA SER A 35 -7.46 -14.86 13.10
C SER A 35 -8.63 -14.74 12.13
N LEU A 36 -9.74 -14.12 12.53
CA LEU A 36 -10.85 -13.84 11.61
C LEU A 36 -10.45 -12.77 10.59
N GLY A 37 -9.81 -11.68 11.02
CA GLY A 37 -9.32 -10.64 10.11
C GLY A 37 -8.27 -11.15 9.12
N LEU A 38 -7.35 -12.00 9.60
CA LEU A 38 -6.39 -12.71 8.75
C LEU A 38 -7.10 -13.56 7.67
N ALA A 39 -8.08 -14.37 8.08
CA ALA A 39 -8.80 -15.28 7.20
C ALA A 39 -9.64 -14.53 6.15
N VAL A 40 -10.33 -13.46 6.58
CA VAL A 40 -11.12 -12.61 5.69
C VAL A 40 -10.22 -11.97 4.63
N MET A 41 -9.10 -11.36 5.03
CA MET A 41 -8.20 -10.72 4.07
C MET A 41 -7.60 -11.72 3.08
N ALA A 42 -7.05 -12.83 3.58
CA ALA A 42 -6.47 -13.86 2.73
C ALA A 42 -7.50 -14.49 1.78
N GLY A 43 -8.70 -14.79 2.29
CA GLY A 43 -9.80 -15.36 1.52
C GLY A 43 -10.28 -14.43 0.42
N LEU A 44 -10.62 -13.17 0.75
CA LEU A 44 -11.05 -12.17 -0.23
C LEU A 44 -9.96 -11.92 -1.28
N ALA A 45 -8.69 -11.83 -0.86
CA ALA A 45 -7.60 -11.61 -1.79
C ALA A 45 -7.42 -12.79 -2.76
N GLY A 46 -7.45 -14.02 -2.24
CA GLY A 46 -7.40 -15.24 -3.03
C GLY A 46 -8.55 -15.32 -4.05
N LEU A 47 -9.79 -15.08 -3.61
CA LEU A 47 -10.97 -15.12 -4.47
C LEU A 47 -10.87 -14.11 -5.63
N THR A 48 -10.47 -12.87 -5.32
CA THR A 48 -10.35 -11.80 -6.33
C THR A 48 -9.24 -12.08 -7.33
N VAL A 49 -8.09 -12.58 -6.89
CA VAL A 49 -6.99 -12.94 -7.80
C VAL A 49 -7.35 -14.14 -8.67
N VAL A 50 -8.07 -15.14 -8.12
CA VAL A 50 -8.59 -16.28 -8.89
C VAL A 50 -9.61 -15.84 -9.95
N ALA A 51 -10.40 -14.80 -9.66
CA ALA A 51 -11.36 -14.21 -10.59
C ALA A 51 -10.69 -13.40 -11.73
N GLY A 52 -9.39 -13.11 -11.60
CA GLY A 52 -8.54 -12.61 -12.68
C GLY A 52 -8.20 -11.12 -12.59
N LEU A 53 -7.28 -10.69 -13.47
CA LEU A 53 -6.72 -9.34 -13.46
C LEU A 53 -7.78 -8.22 -13.56
N ALA A 54 -8.85 -8.43 -14.34
CA ALA A 54 -9.93 -7.45 -14.46
C ALA A 54 -10.56 -7.13 -13.10
N ARG A 55 -10.85 -8.15 -12.28
CA ARG A 55 -11.40 -7.96 -10.93
C ARG A 55 -10.43 -7.28 -9.97
N VAL A 56 -9.14 -7.56 -10.12
CA VAL A 56 -8.08 -6.86 -9.36
C VAL A 56 -8.09 -5.37 -9.70
N ILE A 57 -8.14 -5.03 -11.00
CA ILE A 57 -8.19 -3.64 -11.46
C ILE A 57 -9.50 -2.96 -11.03
N ASP A 58 -10.65 -3.62 -11.15
CA ASP A 58 -11.95 -3.10 -10.74
C ASP A 58 -11.95 -2.73 -9.26
N ALA A 59 -11.44 -3.63 -8.40
CA ALA A 59 -11.33 -3.39 -6.96
C ALA A 59 -10.43 -2.20 -6.62
N ILE A 60 -9.24 -2.11 -7.25
CA ILE A 60 -8.33 -0.98 -7.05
C ILE A 60 -9.00 0.33 -7.51
N SER A 61 -9.64 0.30 -8.68
CA SER A 61 -10.27 1.49 -9.28
C SER A 61 -11.49 1.97 -8.51
N LEU A 62 -12.21 1.05 -7.85
CA LEU A 62 -13.35 1.37 -7.01
C LEU A 62 -12.91 2.03 -5.70
N VAL A 63 -11.89 1.50 -5.01
CA VAL A 63 -11.53 1.94 -3.67
C VAL A 63 -10.69 3.22 -3.68
N ALA A 64 -9.77 3.37 -4.64
CA ALA A 64 -8.82 4.50 -4.68
C ALA A 64 -9.47 5.90 -4.60
N PRO A 65 -10.59 6.19 -5.30
CA PRO A 65 -11.27 7.48 -5.18
C PRO A 65 -11.79 7.76 -3.77
N PHE A 66 -12.32 6.75 -3.07
CA PHE A 66 -12.82 6.93 -1.70
C PHE A 66 -11.69 7.24 -0.72
N LEU A 67 -10.53 6.60 -0.88
CA LEU A 67 -9.36 6.94 -0.07
C LEU A 67 -8.92 8.39 -0.29
N ILE A 68 -8.80 8.82 -1.55
CA ILE A 68 -8.40 10.19 -1.87
C ILE A 68 -9.38 11.19 -1.25
N ILE A 69 -10.68 10.96 -1.40
CA ILE A 69 -11.72 11.84 -0.82
C ILE A 69 -11.62 11.85 0.71
N ALA A 70 -11.48 10.70 1.35
CA ALA A 70 -11.40 10.60 2.81
C ALA A 70 -10.15 11.28 3.37
N VAL A 71 -8.98 11.05 2.75
CA VAL A 71 -7.70 11.68 3.14
C VAL A 71 -7.80 13.19 2.99
N LEU A 72 -8.20 13.68 1.80
CA LEU A 72 -8.28 15.11 1.56
C LEU A 72 -9.33 15.78 2.45
N GLY A 73 -10.49 15.15 2.64
CA GLY A 73 -11.56 15.67 3.49
C GLY A 73 -11.15 15.79 4.96
N VAL A 74 -10.56 14.73 5.53
CA VAL A 74 -10.08 14.74 6.93
C VAL A 74 -8.93 15.74 7.09
N SER A 75 -7.93 15.71 6.20
CA SER A 75 -6.80 16.63 6.25
C SER A 75 -7.25 18.08 6.13
N PHE A 76 -8.13 18.40 5.18
CA PHE A 76 -8.64 19.76 4.98
C PHE A 76 -9.43 20.23 6.20
N TYR A 77 -10.37 19.42 6.70
CA TYR A 77 -11.16 19.79 7.87
C TYR A 77 -10.27 20.11 9.08
N VAL A 78 -9.33 19.22 9.41
CA VAL A 78 -8.46 19.39 10.59
C VAL A 78 -7.51 20.58 10.40
N PHE A 79 -6.87 20.70 9.24
CA PHE A 79 -5.92 21.76 8.97
C PHE A 79 -6.53 23.17 9.09
N PHE A 80 -7.80 23.33 8.76
CA PHE A 80 -8.51 24.61 8.87
C PHE A 80 -9.30 24.78 10.18
N SER A 81 -9.39 23.76 11.02
CA SER A 81 -10.11 23.84 12.31
C SER A 81 -9.29 24.50 13.43
N ALA A 82 -7.97 24.59 13.29
CA ALA A 82 -7.09 25.23 14.26
C ALA A 82 -5.90 25.92 13.56
N PRO A 83 -5.25 26.92 14.18
CA PRO A 83 -4.04 27.53 13.62
C PRO A 83 -2.95 26.46 13.40
N PRO A 84 -2.47 26.23 12.17
CA PRO A 84 -1.55 25.13 11.90
C PRO A 84 -0.16 25.44 12.50
N GLY A 85 0.27 24.60 13.44
CA GLY A 85 1.66 24.61 13.92
C GLY A 85 2.59 23.95 12.90
N LEU A 86 3.25 24.73 12.04
CA LEU A 86 4.16 24.18 11.01
C LEU A 86 5.63 24.11 11.43
N SER A 87 5.92 24.36 12.71
CA SER A 87 7.28 24.44 13.25
C SER A 87 7.88 23.08 13.61
N TRP A 88 7.09 21.99 13.57
CA TRP A 88 7.60 20.67 13.92
C TRP A 88 8.58 20.18 12.85
N SER A 89 9.82 19.94 13.28
CA SER A 89 10.87 19.36 12.45
C SER A 89 11.47 18.15 13.16
N ALA A 90 11.57 17.06 12.42
CA ALA A 90 12.17 15.76 12.76
C ALA A 90 11.36 14.82 13.70
N PRO A 91 11.08 13.58 13.24
CA PRO A 91 10.95 12.45 14.16
C PRO A 91 12.34 12.05 14.67
N ALA A 92 12.51 11.90 15.98
CA ALA A 92 13.78 11.51 16.60
C ALA A 92 14.36 10.17 16.08
N ASN A 93 13.54 9.35 15.42
CA ASN A 93 13.86 7.99 14.97
C ASN A 93 13.57 7.79 13.47
N ALA A 94 14.15 8.61 12.59
CA ALA A 94 14.03 8.39 11.15
C ALA A 94 14.78 7.12 10.71
N ALA A 95 14.14 6.25 9.92
CA ALA A 95 14.76 5.01 9.42
C ALA A 95 15.89 5.26 8.40
N LEU A 96 15.86 6.41 7.72
CA LEU A 96 16.88 6.84 6.76
C LEU A 96 17.29 8.29 7.05
N PRO A 97 18.57 8.64 6.84
CA PRO A 97 19.04 10.01 7.06
C PRO A 97 18.48 10.95 6.00
N GLY A 98 17.81 12.01 6.46
CA GLY A 98 17.29 13.09 5.62
C GLY A 98 16.05 12.72 4.79
N TRP A 99 15.26 13.75 4.47
CA TRP A 99 14.04 13.58 3.67
C TRP A 99 14.29 13.16 2.21
N PRO A 100 15.38 13.56 1.51
CA PRO A 100 15.55 13.16 0.11
C PRO A 100 15.76 11.65 -0.07
N LEU A 101 16.57 11.04 0.79
CA LEU A 101 16.81 9.60 0.75
C LEU A 101 15.55 8.81 1.14
N SER A 102 14.81 9.31 2.13
CA SER A 102 13.51 8.74 2.53
C SER A 102 12.48 8.84 1.40
N ALA A 103 12.41 9.97 0.70
CA ALA A 103 11.54 10.16 -0.45
C ALA A 103 11.91 9.22 -1.60
N LEU A 104 13.21 9.07 -1.89
CA LEU A 104 13.68 8.15 -2.92
C LEU A 104 13.32 6.70 -2.55
N ALA A 105 13.52 6.29 -1.30
CA ALA A 105 13.16 4.95 -0.83
C ALA A 105 11.66 4.69 -0.98
N TYR A 106 10.85 5.68 -0.60
CA TYR A 106 9.40 5.64 -0.72
C TYR A 106 8.94 5.46 -2.17
N VAL A 107 9.43 6.30 -3.08
CA VAL A 107 9.11 6.19 -4.52
C VAL A 107 9.55 4.82 -5.06
N SER A 108 10.72 4.36 -4.62
CA SER A 108 11.33 3.15 -5.12
C SER A 108 10.53 1.89 -4.82
N TYR A 109 10.13 1.68 -3.56
CA TYR A 109 9.37 0.49 -3.21
C TYR A 109 7.95 0.55 -3.77
N ASN A 110 7.30 1.73 -3.77
CA ASN A 110 5.96 1.90 -4.31
C ASN A 110 5.89 1.60 -5.82
N LEU A 111 6.87 2.09 -6.60
CA LEU A 111 6.95 1.74 -8.02
C LEU A 111 7.20 0.24 -8.24
N THR A 112 8.02 -0.37 -7.39
CA THR A 112 8.28 -1.82 -7.44
C THR A 112 7.01 -2.63 -7.19
N LEU A 113 6.18 -2.19 -6.24
CA LEU A 113 4.88 -2.80 -5.92
C LEU A 113 3.79 -2.54 -6.96
N ALA A 114 3.80 -1.38 -7.61
CA ALA A 114 2.80 -1.02 -8.61
C ALA A 114 3.05 -1.71 -9.96
N LEU A 115 4.32 -2.00 -10.29
CA LEU A 115 4.73 -2.59 -11.57
C LEU A 115 3.94 -3.84 -12.01
N PRO A 116 3.67 -4.85 -11.14
CA PRO A 116 2.96 -6.06 -11.53
C PRO A 116 1.54 -5.82 -12.06
N ILE A 117 0.91 -4.71 -11.67
CA ILE A 117 -0.43 -4.32 -12.10
C ILE A 117 -0.33 -3.33 -13.27
N LEU A 118 0.53 -2.32 -13.15
CA LEU A 118 0.69 -1.30 -14.19
C LEU A 118 1.23 -1.86 -15.51
N ALA A 119 2.14 -2.85 -15.48
CA ALA A 119 2.73 -3.38 -16.71
C ALA A 119 1.70 -4.13 -17.59
N PRO A 120 0.90 -5.08 -17.07
CA PRO A 120 -0.23 -5.64 -17.81
C PRO A 120 -1.25 -4.60 -18.26
N MET A 121 -1.63 -3.65 -17.38
CA MET A 121 -2.56 -2.56 -17.75
C MET A 121 -2.06 -1.70 -18.91
N GLY A 122 -0.74 -1.49 -19.02
CA GLY A 122 -0.13 -0.78 -20.14
C GLY A 122 -0.41 -1.40 -21.51
N SER A 123 -0.76 -2.69 -21.57
CA SER A 123 -1.14 -3.36 -22.82
C SER A 123 -2.63 -3.27 -23.14
N LEU A 124 -3.45 -2.79 -22.19
CA LEU A 124 -4.92 -2.76 -22.30
C LEU A 124 -5.47 -1.41 -22.75
N ALA A 125 -4.65 -0.37 -22.86
CA ALA A 125 -5.09 0.97 -23.22
C ALA A 125 -4.12 1.68 -24.18
N ALA A 126 -4.66 2.59 -25.00
CA ALA A 126 -3.88 3.39 -25.93
C ALA A 126 -2.97 4.40 -25.19
N PRO A 127 -1.82 4.80 -25.78
CA PRO A 127 -0.86 5.71 -25.13
C PRO A 127 -1.44 7.04 -24.60
N PRO A 128 -2.38 7.73 -25.27
CA PRO A 128 -2.98 8.96 -24.73
C PRO A 128 -3.74 8.72 -23.41
N THR A 129 -4.48 7.62 -23.33
CA THR A 129 -5.23 7.20 -22.14
C THR A 129 -4.29 6.86 -21.00
N LEU A 130 -3.20 6.12 -21.29
CA LEU A 130 -2.18 5.79 -20.30
C LEU A 130 -1.50 7.04 -19.74
N LYS A 131 -1.14 8.01 -20.59
CA LYS A 131 -0.53 9.28 -20.15
C LYS A 131 -1.47 10.08 -19.26
N LYS A 132 -2.74 10.21 -19.64
CA LYS A 132 -3.75 10.92 -18.84
C LYS A 132 -3.98 10.24 -17.49
N GLY A 133 -4.12 8.91 -17.50
CA GLY A 133 -4.29 8.12 -16.27
C GLY A 133 -3.08 8.23 -15.34
N ALA A 134 -1.86 8.14 -15.89
CA ALA A 134 -0.63 8.31 -15.11
C ALA A 134 -0.53 9.72 -14.50
N PHE A 135 -0.87 10.76 -15.26
CA PHE A 135 -0.88 12.14 -14.75
C PHE A 135 -1.90 12.35 -13.63
N LEU A 136 -3.15 11.93 -13.84
CA LEU A 136 -4.21 12.07 -12.83
C LEU A 136 -3.92 11.24 -11.57
N GLY A 137 -3.42 10.02 -11.73
CA GLY A 137 -3.00 9.18 -10.61
C GLY A 137 -1.84 9.78 -9.82
N ALA A 138 -0.83 10.32 -10.50
CA ALA A 138 0.30 11.01 -9.86
C ALA A 138 -0.15 12.27 -9.12
N LEU A 139 -1.07 13.06 -9.71
CA LEU A 139 -1.63 14.24 -9.09
C LEU A 139 -2.42 13.88 -7.82
N GLY A 140 -3.31 12.89 -7.89
CA GLY A 140 -4.10 12.43 -6.74
C GLY A 140 -3.23 11.91 -5.60
N LEU A 141 -2.23 11.08 -5.92
CA LEU A 141 -1.25 10.58 -4.95
C LEU A 141 -0.43 11.72 -4.33
N GLY A 142 0.07 12.64 -5.15
CA GLY A 142 0.89 13.76 -4.71
C GLY A 142 0.14 14.73 -3.79
N LEU A 143 -1.09 15.11 -4.16
CA LEU A 143 -1.94 15.95 -3.33
C LEU A 143 -2.30 15.28 -2.00
N SER A 144 -2.62 13.98 -2.04
CA SER A 144 -2.94 13.22 -0.82
C SER A 144 -1.72 13.12 0.11
N ALA A 145 -0.54 12.82 -0.43
CA ALA A 145 0.70 12.74 0.35
C ALA A 145 1.08 14.10 0.97
N LEU A 146 0.91 15.20 0.22
CA LEU A 146 1.12 16.55 0.73
C LEU A 146 0.14 16.89 1.85
N ALA A 147 -1.16 16.58 1.68
CA ALA A 147 -2.18 16.82 2.69
C ALA A 147 -1.93 16.03 3.98
N ILE A 148 -1.50 14.75 3.85
CA ILE A 148 -1.09 13.92 4.99
C ILE A 148 0.11 14.55 5.71
N LEU A 149 1.14 14.98 4.97
CA LEU A 149 2.32 15.61 5.56
C LEU A 149 1.95 16.86 6.36
N LEU A 150 1.18 17.77 5.75
CA LEU A 150 0.80 19.04 6.37
C LEU A 150 -0.02 18.83 7.64
N VAL A 151 -1.00 17.92 7.61
CA VAL A 151 -1.85 17.66 8.79
C VAL A 151 -1.10 16.90 9.90
N ILE A 152 -0.15 16.03 9.55
CA ILE A 152 0.69 15.37 10.57
C ILE A 152 1.59 16.40 11.24
N ILE A 153 2.19 17.32 10.49
CA ILE A 153 3.03 18.39 11.06
C ILE A 153 2.20 19.29 11.97
N SER A 154 0.98 19.69 11.55
CA SER A 154 0.12 20.56 12.37
C SER A 154 -0.33 19.93 13.68
N GLU A 155 -0.45 18.60 13.72
CA GLU A 155 -0.93 17.83 14.88
C GLU A 155 0.20 17.14 15.67
N ALA A 156 1.45 17.30 15.24
CA ALA A 156 2.62 16.76 15.93
C ALA A 156 2.87 17.52 17.25
N PRO A 157 3.44 16.87 18.28
CA PRO A 157 3.90 15.48 18.32
C PRO A 157 2.82 14.48 18.78
N ALA A 158 1.59 14.93 19.05
CA ALA A 158 0.57 14.08 19.67
C ALA A 158 0.22 12.87 18.80
N VAL A 159 0.08 13.08 17.49
CA VAL A 159 -0.35 12.02 16.55
C VAL A 159 0.78 11.11 16.07
N THR A 160 2.05 11.50 16.25
CA THR A 160 3.21 10.74 15.76
C THR A 160 3.51 9.49 16.61
N LYS A 161 2.90 9.40 17.80
CA LYS A 161 2.98 8.23 18.67
C LYS A 161 1.93 7.16 18.34
N ALA A 162 0.93 7.49 17.53
CA ALA A 162 -0.08 6.53 17.10
C ALA A 162 0.50 5.61 16.01
N GLU A 163 0.08 4.33 16.01
CA GLU A 163 0.48 3.37 14.97
C GLU A 163 0.04 3.84 13.57
N ILE A 164 -1.15 4.44 13.48
CA ILE A 164 -1.69 5.02 12.25
C ILE A 164 -2.07 6.48 12.54
N PRO A 165 -1.16 7.45 12.32
CA PRO A 165 -1.39 8.86 12.64
C PRO A 165 -2.66 9.44 12.01
N MET A 166 -2.94 9.10 10.74
CA MET A 166 -4.14 9.61 10.05
C MET A 166 -5.46 9.11 10.67
N LEU A 167 -5.46 7.90 11.25
CA LEU A 167 -6.64 7.39 11.95
C LEU A 167 -6.86 8.13 13.27
N ALA A 168 -5.78 8.45 14.00
CA ALA A 168 -5.82 9.28 15.19
C ALA A 168 -6.30 10.72 14.88
N ILE A 169 -5.90 11.27 13.74
CA ILE A 169 -6.38 12.56 13.24
C ILE A 169 -7.89 12.49 12.91
N ALA A 170 -8.33 11.44 12.21
CA ALA A 170 -9.75 11.23 11.91
C ALA A 170 -10.62 11.13 13.18
N ALA A 171 -10.06 10.59 14.27
CA ALA A 171 -10.72 10.52 15.58
C ALA A 171 -10.98 11.88 16.22
N LYS A 172 -10.16 12.90 15.89
CA LYS A 172 -10.37 14.28 16.36
C LYS A 172 -11.56 14.95 15.69
N VAL A 173 -11.95 14.50 14.49
CA VAL A 173 -13.12 15.02 13.77
C VAL A 173 -14.41 14.50 14.39
N SER A 174 -14.57 13.17 14.46
CA SER A 174 -15.65 12.52 15.21
C SER A 174 -15.42 11.00 15.28
N PRO A 175 -16.07 10.29 16.23
CA PRO A 175 -16.04 8.83 16.27
C PRO A 175 -16.63 8.16 15.01
N ALA A 176 -17.56 8.82 14.32
CA ALA A 176 -18.12 8.32 13.07
C ALA A 176 -17.09 8.41 11.92
N VAL A 177 -16.40 9.55 11.81
CA VAL A 177 -15.35 9.75 10.79
C VAL A 177 -14.17 8.80 11.01
N ARG A 178 -13.75 8.57 12.26
CA ARG A 178 -12.75 7.53 12.56
C ARG A 178 -13.14 6.16 12.01
N ARG A 179 -14.36 5.70 12.30
CA ARG A 179 -14.84 4.37 11.87
C ARG A 179 -14.93 4.27 10.34
N LEU A 180 -15.42 5.31 9.69
CA LEU A 180 -15.44 5.37 8.22
C LEU A 180 -14.02 5.33 7.64
N TYR A 181 -13.10 6.09 8.21
CA TYR A 181 -11.69 6.11 7.77
C TYR A 181 -11.02 4.75 7.99
N ALA A 182 -11.26 4.09 9.12
CA ALA A 182 -10.76 2.73 9.39
C ALA A 182 -11.27 1.73 8.34
N PHE A 183 -12.56 1.79 7.97
CA PHE A 183 -13.13 0.93 6.93
C PHE A 183 -12.48 1.15 5.56
N ILE A 184 -12.30 2.42 5.16
CA ILE A 184 -11.63 2.77 3.91
C ILE A 184 -10.16 2.32 3.93
N LEU A 185 -9.48 2.48 5.06
CA LEU A 185 -8.10 2.02 5.23
C LEU A 185 -7.99 0.50 5.07
N VAL A 186 -8.89 -0.28 5.68
CA VAL A 186 -8.94 -1.74 5.50
C VAL A 186 -9.21 -2.10 4.03
N ALA A 187 -10.09 -1.36 3.35
CA ALA A 187 -10.34 -1.56 1.91
C ALA A 187 -9.08 -1.28 1.06
N GLU A 188 -8.23 -0.34 1.44
CA GLU A 188 -6.96 -0.05 0.76
C GLU A 188 -5.84 -1.05 1.10
N VAL A 189 -5.85 -1.57 2.32
CA VAL A 189 -5.00 -2.72 2.67
C VAL A 189 -5.40 -3.93 1.80
N TYR A 190 -6.70 -4.11 1.53
CA TYR A 190 -7.18 -5.13 0.59
C TYR A 190 -6.71 -4.92 -0.85
N THR A 191 -6.80 -3.71 -1.41
CA THR A 191 -6.32 -3.43 -2.79
C THR A 191 -4.82 -3.73 -2.94
N THR A 192 -4.04 -3.41 -1.91
CA THR A 192 -2.61 -3.71 -1.86
C THR A 192 -2.35 -5.21 -1.75
N ALA A 193 -3.15 -5.94 -0.96
CA ALA A 193 -3.07 -7.39 -0.81
C ALA A 193 -3.33 -8.10 -2.16
N ILE A 194 -4.41 -7.75 -2.87
CA ILE A 194 -4.73 -8.37 -4.17
C ILE A 194 -3.69 -8.01 -5.23
N GLY A 195 -3.18 -6.78 -5.24
CA GLY A 195 -2.12 -6.37 -6.16
C GLY A 195 -0.83 -7.16 -5.92
N SER A 196 -0.46 -7.35 -4.65
CA SER A 196 0.74 -8.08 -4.25
C SER A 196 0.61 -9.58 -4.54
N LEU A 197 -0.53 -10.19 -4.21
CA LEU A 197 -0.81 -11.60 -4.51
C LEU A 197 -0.82 -11.86 -6.02
N TYR A 198 -1.54 -11.05 -6.80
CA TYR A 198 -1.54 -11.19 -8.26
C TYR A 198 -0.11 -11.03 -8.82
N GLY A 199 0.63 -10.03 -8.33
CA GLY A 199 1.99 -9.78 -8.76
C GLY A 199 2.96 -10.92 -8.43
N PHE A 200 2.79 -11.57 -7.28
CA PHE A 200 3.57 -12.73 -6.88
C PHE A 200 3.28 -13.92 -7.80
N VAL A 201 2.01 -14.26 -7.95
CA VAL A 201 1.59 -15.47 -8.68
C VAL A 201 1.86 -15.35 -10.17
N SER A 202 1.65 -14.17 -10.77
CA SER A 202 1.90 -13.92 -12.20
C SER A 202 3.38 -14.04 -12.59
N ARG A 203 4.31 -13.98 -11.63
CA ARG A 203 5.73 -14.24 -11.85
C ARG A 203 6.08 -15.73 -11.84
N LEU A 204 5.26 -16.55 -11.18
CA LEU A 204 5.48 -18.00 -11.06
C LEU A 204 4.71 -18.80 -12.12
N ALA A 205 3.50 -18.34 -12.47
CA ALA A 205 2.66 -18.99 -13.47
C ALA A 205 1.95 -17.96 -14.34
N SER A 206 1.77 -18.28 -15.62
CA SER A 206 0.95 -17.47 -16.52
C SER A 206 -0.52 -17.45 -16.04
N PRO A 207 -1.20 -16.29 -16.05
CA PRO A 207 -2.62 -16.17 -15.67
C PRO A 207 -3.57 -17.10 -16.44
N ARG A 208 -3.16 -17.61 -17.61
CA ARG A 208 -3.97 -18.55 -18.42
C ARG A 208 -3.91 -20.00 -17.93
N ARG A 209 -2.96 -20.36 -17.05
CA ARG A 209 -2.77 -21.75 -16.59
C ARG A 209 -3.57 -22.02 -15.31
N HIS A 210 -4.12 -23.23 -15.16
CA HIS A 210 -4.76 -23.67 -13.91
C HIS A 210 -3.83 -23.56 -12.69
N LEU A 211 -2.52 -23.74 -12.90
CA LEU A 211 -1.49 -23.53 -11.90
C LEU A 211 -1.55 -22.13 -11.27
N PHE A 212 -1.91 -21.08 -12.02
CA PHE A 212 -2.06 -19.73 -11.48
C PHE A 212 -3.13 -19.67 -10.38
N LYS A 213 -4.31 -20.26 -10.62
CA LYS A 213 -5.40 -20.26 -9.65
C LYS A 213 -5.03 -21.07 -8.40
N ALA A 214 -4.39 -22.23 -8.58
CA ALA A 214 -3.90 -23.04 -7.48
C ALA A 214 -2.84 -22.30 -6.65
N LEU A 215 -1.87 -21.66 -7.29
CA LEU A 215 -0.85 -20.86 -6.61
C LEU A 215 -1.47 -19.65 -5.89
N ALA A 216 -2.48 -18.98 -6.45
CA ALA A 216 -3.15 -17.88 -5.76
C ALA A 216 -3.78 -18.32 -4.43
N VAL A 217 -4.46 -19.46 -4.42
CA VAL A 217 -5.04 -20.03 -3.19
C VAL A 217 -3.95 -20.47 -2.20
N LEU A 218 -2.91 -21.17 -2.68
CA LEU A 218 -1.81 -21.64 -1.84
C LEU A 218 -1.03 -20.48 -1.20
N VAL A 219 -0.75 -19.43 -1.97
CA VAL A 219 0.00 -18.26 -1.49
C VAL A 219 -0.86 -17.43 -0.53
N ALA A 220 -2.17 -17.30 -0.78
CA ALA A 220 -3.09 -16.68 0.17
C ALA A 220 -3.15 -17.45 1.49
N ALA A 221 -3.22 -18.79 1.45
CA ALA A 221 -3.18 -19.64 2.63
C ALA A 221 -1.83 -19.52 3.38
N ALA A 222 -0.72 -19.49 2.66
CA ALA A 222 0.59 -19.26 3.25
C ALA A 222 0.69 -17.87 3.92
N ALA A 223 0.08 -16.85 3.31
CA ALA A 223 0.02 -15.51 3.90
C ALA A 223 -0.85 -15.43 5.15
N PHE A 224 -1.96 -16.18 5.20
CA PHE A 224 -2.76 -16.35 6.42
C PHE A 224 -1.92 -16.93 7.58
N LEU A 225 -1.16 -18.00 7.32
CA LEU A 225 -0.29 -18.61 8.33
C LEU A 225 0.81 -17.64 8.77
N ALA A 226 1.51 -17.03 7.81
CA ALA A 226 2.59 -16.09 8.08
C ALA A 226 2.10 -14.78 8.74
N GLY A 227 0.84 -14.40 8.53
CA GLY A 227 0.26 -13.20 9.14
C GLY A 227 0.18 -13.25 10.67
N HIS A 228 0.26 -14.44 11.27
CA HIS A 228 0.36 -14.60 12.72
C HIS A 228 1.73 -14.17 13.30
N LEU A 229 2.73 -13.86 12.47
CA LEU A 229 4.03 -13.35 12.92
C LEU A 229 3.97 -11.92 13.51
N GLY A 230 2.84 -11.24 13.36
CA GLY A 230 2.55 -9.93 13.93
C GLY A 230 2.90 -8.76 12.99
N PHE A 231 1.95 -7.84 12.82
CA PHE A 231 2.06 -6.71 11.88
C PHE A 231 3.29 -5.83 12.14
N ALA A 232 3.49 -5.40 13.39
CA ALA A 232 4.61 -4.53 13.77
C ALA A 232 5.97 -5.15 13.42
N LYS A 233 6.14 -6.46 13.64
CA LYS A 233 7.37 -7.19 13.31
C LYS A 233 7.61 -7.21 11.80
N ILE A 234 6.57 -7.52 11.01
CA ILE A 234 6.66 -7.56 9.55
C ILE A 234 7.02 -6.18 8.99
N VAL A 235 6.35 -5.11 9.46
CA VAL A 235 6.63 -3.73 9.01
C VAL A 235 8.06 -3.32 9.38
N ALA A 236 8.50 -3.58 10.61
CA ALA A 236 9.85 -3.24 11.06
C ALA A 236 10.96 -3.94 10.26
N THR A 237 10.69 -5.11 9.68
CA THR A 237 11.71 -5.86 8.92
C THR A 237 11.57 -5.73 7.40
N VAL A 238 10.36 -5.95 6.86
CA VAL A 238 10.13 -6.07 5.41
C VAL A 238 10.20 -4.70 4.73
N TYR A 239 9.66 -3.66 5.35
CA TYR A 239 9.58 -2.34 4.71
C TYR A 239 10.95 -1.69 4.54
N PRO A 240 11.85 -1.66 5.56
CA PRO A 240 13.20 -1.15 5.38
C PRO A 240 14.00 -1.95 4.35
N ALA A 241 13.94 -3.28 4.42
CA ALA A 241 14.62 -4.15 3.46
C ALA A 241 14.14 -3.90 2.03
N MET A 242 12.83 -3.68 1.85
CA MET A 242 12.24 -3.39 0.55
C MET A 242 12.66 -2.01 0.03
N GLY A 243 12.70 -0.99 0.88
CA GLY A 243 13.15 0.35 0.51
C GLY A 243 14.57 0.34 -0.08
N ILE A 244 15.48 -0.38 0.57
CA ILE A 244 16.87 -0.53 0.10
C ILE A 244 16.93 -1.34 -1.20
N ALA A 245 16.23 -2.47 -1.27
CA ALA A 245 16.19 -3.30 -2.46
C ALA A 245 15.53 -2.58 -3.66
N GLY A 246 14.60 -1.68 -3.39
CA GLY A 246 13.99 -0.81 -4.38
C GLY A 246 15.05 0.02 -5.12
N PHE A 247 16.07 0.54 -4.44
CA PHE A 247 17.07 1.40 -5.12
C PHE A 247 17.76 0.67 -6.27
N LEU A 248 18.00 -0.64 -6.12
CA LEU A 248 18.52 -1.48 -7.19
C LEU A 248 17.55 -1.53 -8.38
N PHE A 249 16.24 -1.59 -8.12
CA PHE A 249 15.22 -1.54 -9.17
C PHE A 249 15.23 -0.20 -9.92
N LEU A 250 15.24 0.93 -9.21
CA LEU A 250 15.28 2.26 -9.84
C LEU A 250 16.54 2.45 -10.70
N PHE A 251 17.70 2.06 -10.17
CA PHE A 251 18.98 2.12 -10.89
C PHE A 251 18.92 1.34 -12.21
N LEU A 252 18.38 0.12 -12.19
CA LEU A 252 18.24 -0.72 -13.39
C LEU A 252 17.25 -0.14 -14.40
N LEU A 253 16.18 0.51 -13.93
CA LEU A 253 15.18 1.14 -14.80
C LEU A 253 15.78 2.32 -15.58
N ILE A 254 16.58 3.16 -14.90
CA ILE A 254 17.28 4.29 -15.53
C ILE A 254 18.30 3.78 -16.55
N LYS A 255 19.19 2.85 -16.14
CA LYS A 255 20.23 2.30 -17.02
C LYS A 255 19.69 1.63 -18.29
N LYS A 256 18.50 1.03 -18.22
CA LYS A 256 17.86 0.40 -19.39
C LYS A 256 17.28 1.42 -20.37
N ARG A 257 16.88 2.60 -19.90
CA ARG A 257 16.39 3.70 -20.74
C ARG A 257 17.50 4.27 -21.62
N ASP A 258 18.69 4.46 -21.05
CA ASP A 258 19.85 5.01 -21.77
C ASP A 258 20.40 4.08 -22.86
N ARG A 259 20.00 2.79 -22.87
CA ARG A 259 20.34 1.84 -23.94
C ARG A 259 19.33 1.80 -25.09
N ARG A 260 18.20 2.52 -24.97
CA ARG A 260 17.11 2.57 -25.97
C ARG A 260 16.90 3.96 -26.55
N ALA A 261 17.54 4.99 -25.98
CA ALA A 261 17.70 6.31 -26.58
C ALA A 261 18.95 6.31 -27.47
#